data_AF-A0A1Q4EA92-F1
#
_entry.id   AF-A0A1Q4EA92-F1
#
_cell.length_a   1.000
_cell.length_b   1.000
_cell.length_c   1.000
_cell.angle_alpha   90.00
_cell.angle_beta   90.00
_cell.angle_gamma   90.00
#
_symmetry.space_group_name_H-M   'P 1'
#
loop_
_entity.id
_entity.type
_entity.pdbx_description
1 polymer ?
#
loop_
_entity_poly.entity_id
_entity_poly.type
_entity_poly.pdbx_seq_one_letter_code
_entity_poly.pdbx_strand_id
1 'polypeptide(L)'
;MPVLGWATLYCLKWLGLGALAPDTMAGYYNASAYWVSYRDGFVRRGLPGAVLEGILGHPPGVMAASVVAALLVVLVLAALVLLTAAAVRATPDAQDRLVVAALVLASPFTFTLAVINRGRYDAVVVVCVAVIVLLASRRTLPLMRVLGISLAVVAGAGSLEISLAFLAPLALLAVLPLGRTPVQRIGCGAIAVLPGLALAVVSLAVHPSVGMLITMMERESATGFPLSRSEENSISALGQTTGDALAHTVGISPWTILFCALVLGGCYVLTASLLWARLGHPRRYWALALMSLYALAALGLSAVGDDYRRWWGFAFVAMVASLVLLRRGAVTIPAPRHAEPPRRRLVAAALLVSAAMALFPIWPTWDQPATGASIDQIQQH
;
A
#
# COMPACT_ATOMS: atom_id res chain seq x y z
N MET A 1 -26.32 22.77 -1.84
CA MET A 1 -25.27 23.14 -0.88
C MET A 1 -25.19 22.35 0.45
N PRO A 2 -26.02 21.33 0.77
CA PRO A 2 -25.87 20.59 2.04
C PRO A 2 -24.78 19.51 2.03
N VAL A 3 -24.38 18.99 0.86
CA VAL A 3 -23.42 17.87 0.74
C VAL A 3 -21.99 18.25 1.18
N LEU A 4 -21.57 19.48 0.92
CA LEU A 4 -20.25 20.00 1.35
C LEU A 4 -20.16 20.16 2.88
N GLY A 5 -21.25 20.54 3.53
CA GLY A 5 -21.30 20.65 5.00
C GLY A 5 -21.13 19.28 5.66
N TRP A 6 -21.82 18.26 5.15
CA TRP A 6 -21.69 16.87 5.64
C TRP A 6 -20.31 16.28 5.38
N ALA A 7 -19.72 16.49 4.20
CA ALA A 7 -18.37 16.02 3.90
C ALA A 7 -17.30 16.70 4.80
N THR A 8 -17.46 17.99 5.08
CA THR A 8 -16.54 18.74 5.96
C THR A 8 -16.69 18.29 7.42
N LEU A 9 -17.92 18.10 7.91
CA LEU A 9 -18.20 17.55 9.24
C LEU A 9 -17.75 16.09 9.37
N TYR A 10 -17.87 15.29 8.32
CA TYR A 10 -17.37 13.92 8.27
C TYR A 10 -15.83 13.90 8.32
N CYS A 11 -15.16 14.70 7.48
CA CYS A 11 -13.71 14.87 7.52
C CYS A 11 -13.22 15.41 8.87
N LEU A 12 -13.90 16.36 9.49
CA LEU A 12 -13.54 16.92 10.81
C LEU A 12 -13.76 15.92 11.95
N LYS A 13 -14.86 15.16 11.93
CA LYS A 13 -15.11 14.06 12.89
C LYS A 13 -14.06 12.96 12.76
N TRP A 14 -13.65 12.64 11.52
CA TRP A 14 -12.65 11.62 11.21
C TRP A 14 -11.20 12.05 11.41
N LEU A 15 -10.86 13.33 11.21
CA LEU A 15 -9.53 13.89 11.45
C LEU A 15 -9.31 14.31 12.90
N GLY A 16 -10.37 14.71 13.61
CA GLY A 16 -10.25 15.39 14.91
C GLY A 16 -10.60 14.57 16.15
N LEU A 17 -11.51 13.59 16.09
CA LEU A 17 -12.04 12.95 17.32
C LEU A 17 -12.17 11.41 17.23
N GLY A 18 -12.47 10.85 16.05
CA GLY A 18 -12.46 9.40 15.83
C GLY A 18 -11.07 8.82 15.47
N ALA A 19 -10.03 9.66 15.38
CA ALA A 19 -8.67 9.27 15.00
C ALA A 19 -7.77 8.93 16.21
N LEU A 20 -8.31 8.89 17.42
CA LEU A 20 -7.55 8.56 18.63
C LEU A 20 -8.27 7.55 19.53
N ALA A 21 -9.47 7.10 19.15
CA ALA A 21 -10.18 6.04 19.86
C ALA A 21 -9.56 4.68 19.47
N PRO A 22 -8.88 3.97 20.41
CA PRO A 22 -8.18 2.70 20.18
C PRO A 22 -9.02 1.68 19.41
N ASP A 23 -10.30 1.61 19.77
CA ASP A 23 -11.29 0.66 19.28
C ASP A 23 -11.67 0.88 17.81
N THR A 24 -11.41 2.08 17.26
CA THR A 24 -11.85 2.49 15.92
C THR A 24 -10.73 2.66 14.90
N MET A 25 -9.46 2.68 15.34
CA MET A 25 -8.33 2.93 14.42
C MET A 25 -7.85 1.67 13.72
N ALA A 26 -7.90 0.52 14.39
CA ALA A 26 -7.45 -0.74 13.81
C ALA A 26 -8.58 -1.78 13.73
N GLY A 27 -9.59 -1.72 14.61
CA GLY A 27 -10.44 -2.89 14.87
C GLY A 27 -9.60 -4.06 15.41
N TYR A 28 -10.22 -5.02 16.10
CA TYR A 28 -9.47 -6.12 16.70
C TYR A 28 -8.66 -6.94 15.67
N TYR A 29 -9.17 -7.04 14.44
CA TYR A 29 -8.47 -7.69 13.34
C TYR A 29 -7.13 -6.99 13.00
N ASN A 30 -7.08 -5.67 12.80
CA ASN A 30 -5.79 -5.05 12.42
C ASN A 30 -4.89 -4.79 13.63
N ALA A 31 -5.44 -4.70 14.84
CA ALA A 31 -4.66 -4.46 16.04
C ALA A 31 -3.82 -5.70 16.41
N SER A 32 -4.40 -6.90 16.23
CA SER A 32 -3.69 -8.17 16.45
C SER A 32 -2.49 -8.38 15.53
N ALA A 33 -2.48 -7.75 14.36
CA ALA A 33 -1.36 -7.87 13.45
C ALA A 33 -0.07 -7.22 13.97
N TYR A 34 -0.16 -6.28 14.92
CA TYR A 34 1.01 -5.70 15.59
C TYR A 34 1.62 -6.61 16.64
N TRP A 35 0.91 -7.67 17.05
CA TRP A 35 1.40 -8.66 18.00
C TRP A 35 2.25 -9.75 17.34
N VAL A 36 2.00 -10.05 16.07
CA VAL A 36 2.74 -11.07 15.32
C VAL A 36 4.23 -10.70 15.27
N SER A 37 5.07 -11.53 15.90
CA SER A 37 6.52 -11.33 16.00
C SER A 37 7.30 -12.61 15.66
N TYR A 38 8.64 -12.56 15.75
CA TYR A 38 9.51 -13.72 15.49
C TYR A 38 9.86 -14.53 16.75
N ARG A 39 9.17 -14.29 17.87
CA ARG A 39 9.45 -14.95 19.15
C ARG A 39 9.29 -16.47 19.10
N ASP A 40 8.34 -16.94 18.30
CA ASP A 40 8.06 -18.37 18.13
C ASP A 40 8.78 -18.96 16.90
N GLY A 41 9.71 -18.22 16.29
CA GLY A 41 10.37 -18.56 15.04
C GLY A 41 9.96 -17.63 13.90
N PHE A 42 10.31 -18.00 12.66
CA PHE A 42 9.93 -17.17 11.51
C PHE A 42 8.41 -17.29 11.24
N VAL A 43 7.74 -16.13 11.21
CA VAL A 43 6.30 -16.01 10.95
C VAL A 43 6.09 -14.94 9.90
N ARG A 44 5.31 -15.22 8.86
CA ARG A 44 4.99 -14.23 7.83
C ARG A 44 4.41 -12.96 8.46
N ARG A 45 4.82 -11.79 7.94
CA ARG A 45 4.39 -10.46 8.42
C ARG A 45 4.77 -10.12 9.86
N GLY A 46 5.66 -10.89 10.50
CA GLY A 46 6.07 -10.67 11.89
C GLY A 46 7.06 -9.51 12.12
N LEU A 47 7.54 -8.85 11.07
CA LEU A 47 8.56 -7.79 11.22
C LEU A 47 8.05 -6.59 12.06
N PRO A 48 6.85 -6.03 11.85
CA PRO A 48 6.36 -4.91 12.64
C PRO A 48 6.27 -5.23 14.14
N GLY A 49 5.74 -6.41 14.49
CA GLY A 49 5.66 -6.83 15.89
C GLY A 49 7.03 -7.12 16.50
N ALA A 50 7.96 -7.72 15.75
CA ALA A 50 9.33 -7.96 16.22
C ALA A 50 10.11 -6.65 16.48
N VAL A 51 9.93 -5.64 15.61
CA VAL A 51 10.52 -4.31 15.81
C VAL A 51 9.92 -3.66 17.05
N LEU A 52 8.60 -3.75 17.23
CA LEU A 52 7.91 -3.14 18.37
C LEU A 52 8.28 -3.82 19.69
N GLU A 53 8.32 -5.15 19.73
CA GLU A 53 8.80 -5.93 20.87
C GLU A 53 10.25 -5.58 21.21
N GLY A 54 11.12 -5.41 20.21
CA GLY A 54 12.50 -4.98 20.41
C GLY A 54 12.64 -3.57 21.01
N ILE A 55 11.70 -2.66 20.72
CA ILE A 55 11.68 -1.29 21.28
C ILE A 55 11.11 -1.29 22.71
N LEU A 56 10.05 -2.06 22.94
CA LEU A 56 9.34 -2.08 24.23
C LEU A 56 10.02 -3.00 25.27
N GLY A 57 10.83 -3.98 24.82
CA GLY A 57 11.39 -5.03 25.68
C GLY A 57 10.37 -6.10 26.10
N HIS A 58 9.13 -5.98 25.66
CA HIS A 58 8.04 -6.92 25.89
C HIS A 58 7.05 -6.85 24.71
N PRO A 59 6.23 -7.88 24.50
CA PRO A 59 5.28 -7.85 23.38
C PRO A 59 4.16 -6.80 23.59
N PRO A 60 3.63 -6.20 22.50
CA PRO A 60 2.89 -4.93 22.53
C PRO A 60 1.41 -5.05 22.91
N GLY A 61 1.00 -4.55 24.08
CA GLY A 61 -0.44 -4.52 24.43
C GLY A 61 -1.28 -3.60 23.52
N VAL A 62 -2.61 -3.65 23.68
CA VAL A 62 -3.59 -2.88 22.88
C VAL A 62 -3.22 -1.40 22.74
N MET A 63 -2.85 -0.74 23.86
CA MET A 63 -2.47 0.67 23.88
C MET A 63 -1.24 0.96 23.00
N ALA A 64 -0.22 0.11 23.07
CA ALA A 64 1.00 0.28 22.27
C ALA A 64 0.69 0.10 20.77
N ALA A 65 -0.12 -0.89 20.42
CA ALA A 65 -0.57 -1.09 19.04
C ALA A 65 -1.37 0.13 18.52
N SER A 66 -2.27 0.70 19.34
CA SER A 66 -3.01 1.91 18.96
C SER A 66 -2.12 3.13 18.76
N VAL A 67 -1.12 3.35 19.64
CA VAL A 67 -0.15 4.45 19.50
C VAL A 67 0.66 4.28 18.22
N VAL A 68 1.16 3.08 17.93
CA VAL A 68 1.93 2.80 16.71
C VAL A 68 1.08 2.97 15.47
N ALA A 69 -0.17 2.50 15.48
CA ALA A 69 -1.12 2.72 14.40
C ALA A 69 -1.33 4.22 14.13
N ALA A 70 -1.50 5.03 15.17
CA ALA A 70 -1.63 6.49 15.05
C ALA A 70 -0.35 7.14 14.48
N LEU A 71 0.83 6.73 14.95
CA LEU A 71 2.11 7.19 14.39
C LEU A 71 2.26 6.81 12.92
N LEU A 72 1.85 5.59 12.55
CA LEU A 72 1.89 5.14 11.17
C LEU A 72 0.96 5.96 10.27
N VAL A 73 -0.21 6.37 10.75
CA VAL A 73 -1.08 7.31 10.02
C VAL A 73 -0.35 8.62 9.74
N VAL A 74 0.31 9.20 10.75
CA VAL A 74 1.10 10.44 10.56
C VAL A 74 2.22 10.24 9.54
N LEU A 75 2.94 9.11 9.61
CA LEU A 75 4.00 8.77 8.66
C LEU A 75 3.48 8.59 7.23
N VAL A 76 2.33 7.95 7.06
CA VAL A 76 1.68 7.77 5.75
C VAL A 76 1.25 9.11 5.16
N LEU A 77 0.62 9.98 5.97
CA LEU A 77 0.28 11.34 5.53
C LEU A 77 1.53 12.13 5.12
N ALA A 78 2.61 12.05 5.90
CA ALA A 78 3.88 12.68 5.57
C ALA A 78 4.48 12.12 4.27
N ALA A 79 4.42 10.80 4.08
CA ALA A 79 4.86 10.12 2.86
C ALA A 79 4.07 10.57 1.62
N LEU A 80 2.74 10.68 1.73
CA LEU A 80 1.87 11.16 0.67
C LEU A 80 2.13 12.63 0.33
N VAL A 81 2.35 13.49 1.33
CA VAL A 81 2.77 14.89 1.12
C VAL A 81 4.11 14.96 0.40
N LEU A 82 5.10 14.15 0.82
CA LEU A 82 6.40 14.08 0.18
C LEU A 82 6.30 13.65 -1.29
N LEU A 83 5.53 12.60 -1.58
CA LEU A 83 5.31 12.12 -2.94
C LEU A 83 4.59 13.14 -3.81
N THR A 84 3.58 13.81 -3.26
CA THR A 84 2.88 14.92 -3.93
C THR A 84 3.85 16.05 -4.25
N ALA A 85 4.66 16.48 -3.27
CA ALA A 85 5.65 17.53 -3.46
C ALA A 85 6.71 17.13 -4.50
N ALA A 86 7.13 15.86 -4.52
CA ALA A 86 8.07 15.34 -5.50
C ALA A 86 7.47 15.33 -6.92
N ALA A 87 6.20 14.95 -7.06
CA ALA A 87 5.45 15.01 -8.32
C ALA A 87 5.30 16.45 -8.82
N VAL A 88 4.86 17.37 -7.95
CA VAL A 88 4.72 18.79 -8.26
C VAL A 88 6.05 19.41 -8.70
N ARG A 89 7.16 19.10 -8.01
CA ARG A 89 8.49 19.59 -8.40
C ARG A 89 8.99 19.00 -9.72
N ALA A 90 8.55 17.80 -10.09
CA ALA A 90 8.87 17.17 -11.36
C ALA A 90 8.05 17.75 -12.53
N THR A 91 6.95 18.44 -12.25
CA THR A 91 6.07 19.07 -13.24
C THR A 91 6.62 20.40 -13.74
N PRO A 92 6.92 20.52 -15.06
CA PRO A 92 7.52 21.72 -15.61
C PRO A 92 6.57 22.93 -15.62
N ASP A 93 5.32 22.77 -16.03
CA ASP A 93 4.33 23.86 -16.12
C ASP A 93 3.71 24.18 -14.75
N ALA A 94 3.67 25.47 -14.39
CA ALA A 94 3.09 25.96 -13.14
C ALA A 94 1.58 25.70 -13.03
N GLN A 95 0.82 25.76 -14.14
CA GLN A 95 -0.61 25.48 -14.13
C GLN A 95 -0.89 23.99 -13.89
N ASP A 96 -0.04 23.12 -14.43
CA ASP A 96 -0.17 21.66 -14.26
C ASP A 96 0.23 21.20 -12.86
N ARG A 97 1.03 21.97 -12.12
CA ARG A 97 1.40 21.64 -10.73
C ARG A 97 0.19 21.50 -9.81
N LEU A 98 -0.79 22.41 -9.93
CA LEU A 98 -2.02 22.33 -9.15
C LEU A 98 -2.86 21.11 -9.53
N VAL A 99 -2.92 20.79 -10.84
CA VAL A 99 -3.62 19.61 -11.33
C VAL A 99 -2.98 18.33 -10.82
N VAL A 100 -1.64 18.23 -10.87
CA VAL A 100 -0.89 17.08 -10.34
C VAL A 100 -1.10 16.93 -8.83
N ALA A 101 -1.02 18.03 -8.07
CA ALA A 101 -1.30 17.99 -6.64
C ALA A 101 -2.71 17.49 -6.35
N ALA A 102 -3.72 18.00 -7.06
CA ALA A 102 -5.11 17.57 -6.91
C ALA A 102 -5.29 16.09 -7.29
N LEU A 103 -4.71 15.64 -8.40
CA LEU A 103 -4.79 14.24 -8.85
C LEU A 103 -4.15 13.28 -7.85
N VAL A 104 -3.09 13.67 -7.14
CA VAL A 104 -2.46 12.82 -6.12
C VAL A 104 -3.25 12.87 -4.82
N LEU A 105 -3.53 14.05 -4.28
CA LEU A 105 -4.15 14.20 -2.95
C LEU A 105 -5.61 13.75 -2.92
N ALA A 106 -6.36 14.09 -3.95
CA ALA A 106 -7.79 13.79 -4.04
C ALA A 106 -8.06 12.54 -4.90
N SER A 107 -7.07 11.67 -5.08
CA SER A 107 -7.28 10.34 -5.69
C SER A 107 -8.10 9.43 -4.74
N PRO A 108 -8.99 8.55 -5.26
CA PRO A 108 -9.68 7.59 -4.41
C PRO A 108 -8.69 6.63 -3.72
N PHE A 109 -7.53 6.41 -4.32
CA PHE A 109 -6.46 5.54 -3.81
C PHE A 109 -5.75 6.17 -2.61
N THR A 110 -5.48 7.48 -2.66
CA THR A 110 -4.89 8.22 -1.54
C THR A 110 -5.85 8.25 -0.36
N PHE A 111 -7.14 8.49 -0.61
CA PHE A 111 -8.16 8.45 0.44
C PHE A 111 -8.30 7.05 1.06
N THR A 112 -8.27 6.01 0.22
CA THR A 112 -8.28 4.61 0.67
C THR A 112 -7.13 4.30 1.62
N LEU A 113 -5.91 4.75 1.30
CA LEU A 113 -4.73 4.49 2.12
C LEU A 113 -4.70 5.36 3.39
N ALA A 114 -5.06 6.64 3.29
CA ALA A 114 -4.94 7.60 4.39
C ALA A 114 -6.10 7.54 5.39
N VAL A 115 -7.31 7.21 4.93
CA VAL A 115 -8.54 7.32 5.73
C VAL A 115 -9.17 5.96 5.99
N ILE A 116 -9.40 5.15 4.95
CA ILE A 116 -10.12 3.88 5.08
C ILE A 116 -9.24 2.82 5.75
N ASN A 117 -8.00 2.68 5.30
CA ASN A 117 -7.02 1.71 5.82
C ASN A 117 -6.06 2.33 6.86
N ARG A 118 -6.53 3.36 7.58
CA ARG A 118 -5.72 4.07 8.57
C ARG A 118 -5.17 3.09 9.62
N GLY A 119 -3.90 3.25 9.99
CA GLY A 119 -3.30 2.49 11.09
C GLY A 119 -3.09 1.00 10.81
N ARG A 120 -3.32 0.49 9.58
CA ARG A 120 -2.93 -0.87 9.20
C ARG A 120 -1.41 -0.96 9.02
N TYR A 121 -0.81 -2.04 9.52
CA TYR A 121 0.65 -2.24 9.54
C TYR A 121 1.28 -2.29 8.15
N ASP A 122 0.53 -2.72 7.14
CA ASP A 122 0.96 -2.75 5.74
C ASP A 122 1.11 -1.36 5.11
N ALA A 123 0.59 -0.29 5.75
CA ALA A 123 0.81 1.07 5.30
C ALA A 123 2.29 1.49 5.36
N VAL A 124 3.14 0.71 6.04
CA VAL A 124 4.62 0.77 5.94
C VAL A 124 5.08 0.74 4.49
N VAL A 125 4.38 0.06 3.58
CA VAL A 125 4.70 0.03 2.14
C VAL A 125 4.68 1.44 1.54
N VAL A 126 3.72 2.29 1.92
CA VAL A 126 3.61 3.68 1.44
C VAL A 126 4.81 4.50 1.92
N VAL A 127 5.22 4.29 3.17
CA VAL A 127 6.41 4.93 3.76
C VAL A 127 7.67 4.48 3.02
N CYS A 128 7.80 3.18 2.72
CA CYS A 128 8.93 2.63 1.96
C CYS A 128 9.01 3.25 0.55
N VAL A 129 7.89 3.40 -0.16
CA VAL A 129 7.85 4.07 -1.46
C VAL A 129 8.39 5.51 -1.37
N ALA A 130 7.95 6.28 -0.37
CA ALA A 130 8.43 7.64 -0.16
C ALA A 130 9.93 7.70 0.20
N VAL A 131 10.41 6.76 1.04
CA VAL A 131 11.84 6.62 1.37
C VAL A 131 12.67 6.31 0.12
N ILE A 132 12.21 5.39 -0.74
CA ILE A 132 12.89 5.07 -2.00
C ILE A 132 13.01 6.31 -2.89
N VAL A 133 11.91 7.07 -3.05
CA VAL A 133 11.94 8.34 -3.83
C VAL A 133 12.91 9.34 -3.20
N LEU A 134 12.89 9.49 -1.87
CA LEU A 134 13.77 10.40 -1.15
C LEU A 134 15.24 10.02 -1.35
N LEU A 135 15.61 8.76 -1.10
CA LEU A 135 16.98 8.26 -1.29
C LEU A 135 17.42 8.37 -2.75
N ALA A 136 16.53 8.12 -3.70
CA ALA A 136 16.80 8.33 -5.12
C ALA A 136 17.06 9.81 -5.48
N SER A 137 16.57 10.74 -4.65
CA SER A 137 16.74 12.19 -4.80
C SER A 137 18.03 12.75 -4.21
N ARG A 138 18.64 12.04 -3.26
CA ARG A 138 19.73 12.60 -2.46
C ARG A 138 21.07 12.47 -3.19
N ARG A 139 21.93 13.46 -2.95
CA ARG A 139 23.35 13.45 -3.34
C ARG A 139 24.17 12.80 -2.24
N THR A 140 23.97 11.50 -2.03
CA THR A 140 24.76 10.66 -1.12
C THR A 140 25.56 9.64 -1.92
N LEU A 141 26.49 8.95 -1.26
CA LEU A 141 27.29 7.90 -1.88
C LEU A 141 26.36 6.82 -2.49
N PRO A 142 26.62 6.33 -3.72
CA PRO A 142 25.77 5.35 -4.39
C PRO A 142 25.48 4.11 -3.53
N LEU A 143 26.49 3.60 -2.83
CA LEU A 143 26.35 2.45 -1.94
C LEU A 143 25.32 2.70 -0.82
N MET A 144 25.38 3.86 -0.15
CA MET A 144 24.41 4.20 0.92
C MET A 144 22.98 4.28 0.38
N ARG A 145 22.80 4.76 -0.85
CA ARG A 145 21.47 4.78 -1.49
C ARG A 145 20.96 3.38 -1.78
N VAL A 146 21.81 2.51 -2.33
CA VAL A 146 21.44 1.13 -2.63
C VAL A 146 21.09 0.38 -1.34
N LEU A 147 21.90 0.53 -0.28
CA LEU A 147 21.64 -0.10 1.02
C LEU A 147 20.36 0.44 1.68
N GLY A 148 20.13 1.76 1.66
CA GLY A 148 18.92 2.34 2.22
C GLY A 148 17.65 1.94 1.44
N ILE A 149 17.75 1.81 0.11
CA ILE A 149 16.65 1.29 -0.72
C ILE A 149 16.42 -0.19 -0.43
N SER A 150 17.49 -0.98 -0.29
CA SER A 150 17.41 -2.40 0.11
C SER A 150 16.69 -2.55 1.44
N LEU A 151 17.04 -1.74 2.44
CA LEU A 151 16.38 -1.73 3.74
C LEU A 151 14.89 -1.39 3.64
N ALA A 152 14.51 -0.42 2.80
CA ALA A 152 13.10 -0.09 2.56
C ALA A 152 12.35 -1.25 1.88
N VAL A 153 12.98 -1.96 0.94
CA VAL A 153 12.39 -3.15 0.30
C VAL A 153 12.23 -4.30 1.31
N VAL A 154 13.24 -4.54 2.17
CA VAL A 154 13.16 -5.54 3.24
C VAL A 154 12.08 -5.19 4.25
N ALA A 155 11.99 -3.93 4.67
CA ALA A 155 10.94 -3.48 5.60
C ALA A 155 9.54 -3.66 5.00
N GLY A 156 9.36 -3.28 3.73
CA GLY A 156 8.10 -3.50 3.02
C GLY A 156 7.74 -4.97 2.89
N ALA A 157 8.69 -5.82 2.47
CA ALA A 157 8.49 -7.26 2.32
C ALA A 157 8.25 -7.97 3.67
N GLY A 158 8.90 -7.51 4.74
CA GLY A 158 8.73 -8.05 6.09
C GLY A 158 7.40 -7.66 6.73
N SER A 159 6.86 -6.48 6.39
CA SER A 159 5.49 -6.10 6.76
C SER A 159 4.45 -6.79 5.88
N LEU A 160 4.71 -6.92 4.58
CA LEU A 160 3.80 -7.52 3.62
C LEU A 160 4.59 -8.09 2.44
N GLU A 161 4.73 -9.41 2.37
CA GLU A 161 5.58 -10.10 1.39
C GLU A 161 5.22 -9.77 -0.07
N ILE A 162 3.92 -9.64 -0.34
CA ILE A 162 3.37 -9.33 -1.66
C ILE A 162 3.69 -7.88 -2.10
N SER A 163 4.09 -7.00 -1.18
CA SER A 163 4.43 -5.61 -1.52
C SER A 163 5.60 -5.48 -2.50
N LEU A 164 6.42 -6.54 -2.65
CA LEU A 164 7.47 -6.62 -3.65
C LEU A 164 6.98 -6.41 -5.09
N ALA A 165 5.75 -6.79 -5.40
CA ALA A 165 5.16 -6.55 -6.72
C ALA A 165 5.15 -5.05 -7.08
N PHE A 166 5.13 -4.18 -6.08
CA PHE A 166 5.17 -2.72 -6.23
C PHE A 166 6.56 -2.14 -5.92
N LEU A 167 7.24 -2.63 -4.89
CA LEU A 167 8.51 -2.10 -4.42
C LEU A 167 9.70 -2.51 -5.31
N ALA A 168 9.74 -3.73 -5.84
CA ALA A 168 10.88 -4.19 -6.62
C ALA A 168 11.07 -3.42 -7.94
N PRO A 169 10.04 -3.20 -8.78
CA PRO A 169 10.19 -2.40 -10.00
C PRO A 169 10.61 -0.96 -9.69
N LEU A 170 10.06 -0.37 -8.62
CA LEU A 170 10.41 0.97 -8.16
C LEU A 170 11.87 1.05 -7.66
N ALA A 171 12.31 0.07 -6.87
CA ALA A 171 13.67 -0.02 -6.36
C ALA A 171 14.69 -0.17 -7.50
N LEU A 172 14.42 -1.05 -8.47
CA LEU A 172 15.23 -1.20 -9.67
C LEU A 172 15.33 0.12 -10.44
N LEU A 173 14.20 0.79 -10.67
CA LEU A 173 14.19 2.09 -11.33
C LEU A 173 15.04 3.14 -10.59
N ALA A 174 15.07 3.09 -9.26
CA ALA A 174 15.84 4.01 -8.41
C ALA A 174 17.36 3.74 -8.39
N VAL A 175 17.79 2.48 -8.49
CA VAL A 175 19.20 2.08 -8.31
C VAL A 175 19.94 1.78 -9.61
N LEU A 176 19.25 1.35 -10.67
CA LEU A 176 19.90 1.04 -11.96
C LEU A 176 20.72 2.21 -12.52
N PRO A 177 20.31 3.50 -12.39
CA PRO A 177 21.13 4.62 -12.83
C PRO A 177 22.44 4.82 -12.06
N LEU A 178 22.63 4.16 -10.91
CA LEU A 178 23.84 4.28 -10.08
C LEU A 178 25.01 3.45 -10.61
N GLY A 179 24.74 2.41 -11.39
CA GLY A 179 25.77 1.56 -12.00
C GLY A 179 26.31 2.15 -13.30
N ARG A 180 27.65 2.29 -13.40
CA ARG A 180 28.33 2.78 -14.61
C ARG A 180 28.47 1.69 -15.66
N THR A 181 28.70 0.45 -15.24
CA THR A 181 28.83 -0.73 -16.12
C THR A 181 27.62 -1.67 -15.98
N PRO A 182 27.36 -2.55 -16.95
CA PRO A 182 26.29 -3.55 -16.85
C PRO A 182 26.37 -4.39 -15.57
N VAL A 183 27.58 -4.84 -15.21
CA VAL A 183 27.83 -5.62 -13.99
C VAL A 183 27.47 -4.83 -12.73
N GLN A 184 27.86 -3.55 -12.66
CA GLN A 184 27.49 -2.69 -11.53
C GLN A 184 25.98 -2.48 -11.43
N ARG A 185 25.28 -2.32 -12.56
CA ARG A 185 23.82 -2.17 -12.58
C ARG A 185 23.12 -3.42 -12.06
N ILE A 186 23.58 -4.60 -12.49
CA ILE A 186 23.10 -5.89 -12.00
C ILE A 186 23.37 -5.99 -10.49
N GLY A 187 24.58 -5.68 -10.04
CA GLY A 187 24.94 -5.69 -8.61
C GLY A 187 24.08 -4.75 -7.77
N CYS A 188 23.86 -3.50 -8.21
CA CYS A 188 22.99 -2.56 -7.52
C CYS A 188 21.53 -3.05 -7.46
N GLY A 189 21.00 -3.60 -8.56
CA GLY A 189 19.66 -4.16 -8.59
C GLY A 189 19.53 -5.38 -7.67
N ALA A 190 20.52 -6.27 -7.69
CA ALA A 190 20.58 -7.46 -6.85
C ALA A 190 20.59 -7.10 -5.35
N ILE A 191 21.49 -6.19 -4.93
CA ILE A 191 21.57 -5.75 -3.53
C ILE A 191 20.26 -5.08 -3.10
N ALA A 192 19.62 -4.31 -3.97
CA ALA A 192 18.39 -3.59 -3.64
C ALA A 192 17.17 -4.51 -3.47
N VAL A 193 17.09 -5.64 -4.20
CA VAL A 193 15.86 -6.45 -4.28
C VAL A 193 16.01 -7.83 -3.67
N LEU A 194 17.17 -8.51 -3.84
CA LEU A 194 17.32 -9.91 -3.42
C LEU A 194 17.04 -10.15 -1.94
N PRO A 195 17.47 -9.29 -0.98
CA PRO A 195 17.16 -9.52 0.43
C PRO A 195 15.65 -9.52 0.71
N GLY A 196 14.91 -8.56 0.14
CA GLY A 196 13.46 -8.52 0.26
C GLY A 196 12.78 -9.69 -0.46
N LEU A 197 13.27 -10.06 -1.65
CA LEU A 197 12.78 -11.23 -2.39
C LEU A 197 12.97 -12.53 -1.60
N ALA A 198 14.14 -12.74 -1.01
CA ALA A 198 14.41 -13.89 -0.16
C ALA A 198 13.44 -13.92 1.02
N LEU A 199 13.24 -12.77 1.69
CA LEU A 199 12.30 -12.66 2.79
C LEU A 199 10.86 -12.98 2.36
N ALA A 200 10.41 -12.47 1.22
CA ALA A 200 9.07 -12.75 0.70
C ALA A 200 8.90 -14.22 0.29
N VAL A 201 9.91 -14.83 -0.34
CA VAL A 201 9.88 -16.26 -0.69
C VAL A 201 9.80 -17.12 0.57
N VAL A 202 10.60 -16.81 1.59
CA VAL A 202 10.53 -17.51 2.88
C VAL A 202 9.17 -17.27 3.55
N SER A 203 8.63 -16.04 3.49
CA SER A 203 7.28 -15.68 3.97
C SER A 203 6.16 -16.50 3.32
N LEU A 204 6.31 -16.80 2.02
CA LEU A 204 5.36 -17.61 1.27
C LEU A 204 5.55 -19.11 1.46
N ALA A 205 6.76 -19.57 1.78
CA ALA A 205 7.07 -20.99 1.93
C ALA A 205 6.85 -21.50 3.37
N VAL A 206 7.02 -20.63 4.37
CA VAL A 206 6.90 -21.01 5.79
C VAL A 206 5.49 -20.71 6.28
N HIS A 207 4.72 -21.77 6.50
CA HIS A 207 3.39 -21.68 7.09
C HIS A 207 3.44 -22.03 8.59
N PRO A 208 2.84 -21.20 9.47
CA PRO A 208 2.73 -21.53 10.88
C PRO A 208 1.83 -22.76 11.07
N SER A 209 2.22 -23.65 11.98
CA SER A 209 1.38 -24.79 12.34
C SER A 209 0.16 -24.34 13.14
N VAL A 210 -0.92 -25.12 13.09
CA VAL A 210 -2.15 -24.80 13.84
C VAL A 210 -1.87 -24.68 15.34
N GLY A 211 -1.00 -25.54 15.91
CA GLY A 211 -0.59 -25.45 17.30
C GLY A 211 0.13 -24.13 17.63
N MET A 212 0.98 -23.64 16.71
CA MET A 212 1.64 -22.34 16.83
C MET A 212 0.62 -21.19 16.82
N LEU A 213 -0.36 -21.23 15.92
CA LEU A 213 -1.43 -20.22 15.84
C LEU A 213 -2.27 -20.16 17.13
N ILE A 214 -2.61 -21.32 17.70
CA ILE A 214 -3.34 -21.41 18.96
C ILE A 214 -2.54 -20.80 20.11
N THR A 215 -1.25 -21.17 20.22
CA THR A 215 -0.38 -20.64 21.27
C THR A 215 -0.18 -19.13 21.14
N MET A 216 -0.05 -18.61 19.91
CA MET A 216 0.01 -17.17 19.65
C MET A 216 -1.26 -16.46 20.09
N MET A 217 -2.43 -16.99 19.72
CA MET A 217 -3.72 -16.41 20.10
C MET A 217 -3.93 -16.41 21.61
N GLU A 218 -3.63 -17.51 22.31
CA GLU A 218 -3.75 -17.55 23.77
C GLU A 218 -2.87 -16.50 24.47
N ARG A 219 -1.63 -16.32 23.98
CA ARG A 219 -0.71 -15.32 24.52
C ARG A 219 -1.14 -13.90 24.21
N GLU A 220 -1.69 -13.65 23.03
CA GLU A 220 -2.22 -12.34 22.67
C GLU A 220 -3.48 -12.00 23.46
N SER A 221 -4.37 -12.97 23.67
CA SER A 221 -5.55 -12.77 24.51
C SER A 221 -5.18 -12.41 25.94
N ALA A 222 -4.06 -12.96 26.44
CA ALA A 222 -3.54 -12.62 27.77
C ALA A 222 -3.04 -11.15 27.89
N THR A 223 -2.84 -10.42 26.79
CA THR A 223 -2.41 -9.02 26.81
C THR A 223 -3.53 -8.01 26.56
N GLY A 224 -4.78 -8.50 26.61
CA GLY A 224 -5.98 -7.70 26.59
C GLY A 224 -6.67 -7.59 25.23
N PHE A 225 -6.21 -8.33 24.21
CA PHE A 225 -6.94 -8.45 22.96
C PHE A 225 -8.06 -9.48 23.08
N PRO A 226 -9.33 -9.14 22.82
CA PRO A 226 -10.44 -10.09 22.89
C PRO A 226 -10.49 -10.98 21.63
N LEU A 227 -9.49 -11.83 21.44
CA LEU A 227 -9.47 -12.77 20.31
C LEU A 227 -10.28 -14.03 20.62
N SER A 228 -11.14 -14.43 19.68
CA SER A 228 -11.84 -15.71 19.70
C SER A 228 -11.29 -16.66 18.64
N ARG A 229 -11.19 -17.95 18.97
CA ARG A 229 -10.83 -19.02 18.02
C ARG A 229 -11.91 -19.28 16.97
N SER A 230 -13.15 -18.91 17.29
CA SER A 230 -14.32 -19.08 16.44
C SER A 230 -14.51 -17.93 15.45
N GLU A 231 -13.76 -16.84 15.58
CA GLU A 231 -13.83 -15.65 14.73
C GLU A 231 -12.52 -15.47 13.94
N GLU A 232 -12.62 -14.89 12.75
CA GLU A 232 -11.45 -14.57 11.95
C GLU A 232 -10.66 -13.40 12.55
N ASN A 233 -9.34 -13.54 12.64
CA ASN A 233 -8.43 -12.49 13.08
C ASN A 233 -7.12 -12.53 12.29
N SER A 234 -6.22 -11.58 12.54
CA SER A 234 -4.97 -11.52 11.78
C SER A 234 -4.05 -12.71 12.01
N ILE A 235 -4.11 -13.39 13.17
CA ILE A 235 -3.37 -14.63 13.43
C ILE A 235 -4.00 -15.79 12.67
N SER A 236 -5.32 -15.97 12.70
CA SER A 236 -5.98 -17.06 11.96
C SER A 236 -5.76 -16.91 10.45
N ALA A 237 -5.73 -15.68 9.95
CA ALA A 237 -5.36 -15.38 8.58
C ALA A 237 -3.92 -15.78 8.20
N LEU A 238 -3.01 -16.03 9.16
CA LEU A 238 -1.68 -16.58 8.87
C LEU A 238 -1.72 -18.07 8.51
N GLY A 239 -2.75 -18.78 8.95
CA GLY A 239 -2.98 -20.19 8.61
C GLY A 239 -3.62 -20.40 7.24
N GLN A 240 -4.27 -19.37 6.69
CA GLN A 240 -4.94 -19.46 5.39
C GLN A 240 -3.97 -19.79 4.25
N THR A 241 -4.34 -20.79 3.46
CA THR A 241 -3.69 -21.16 2.20
C THR A 241 -4.24 -20.32 1.04
N THR A 242 -3.57 -20.36 -0.11
CA THR A 242 -4.09 -19.74 -1.35
C THR A 242 -5.42 -20.38 -1.79
N GLY A 243 -5.62 -21.67 -1.51
CA GLY A 243 -6.88 -22.36 -1.79
C GLY A 243 -8.03 -21.79 -0.97
N ASP A 244 -7.81 -21.54 0.32
CA ASP A 244 -8.82 -20.97 1.22
C ASP A 244 -9.19 -19.54 0.80
N ALA A 245 -8.19 -18.73 0.43
CA ALA A 245 -8.40 -17.36 -0.04
C ALA A 245 -9.18 -17.33 -1.38
N LEU A 246 -8.91 -18.28 -2.28
CA LEU A 246 -9.66 -18.42 -3.53
C LEU A 246 -11.10 -18.89 -3.27
N ALA A 247 -11.30 -19.85 -2.37
CA ALA A 247 -12.62 -20.33 -1.99
C ALA A 247 -13.48 -19.20 -1.38
N HIS A 248 -12.87 -18.33 -0.57
CA HIS A 248 -13.53 -17.13 -0.07
C HIS A 248 -13.94 -16.18 -1.20
N THR A 249 -13.06 -16.00 -2.20
CA THR A 249 -13.35 -15.15 -3.37
C THR A 249 -14.48 -15.71 -4.24
N VAL A 250 -14.63 -17.03 -4.34
CA VAL A 250 -15.77 -17.67 -5.05
C VAL A 250 -17.11 -17.30 -4.40
N GLY A 251 -17.14 -16.96 -3.11
CA GLY A 251 -18.33 -16.48 -2.41
C GLY A 251 -18.75 -15.05 -2.77
N ILE A 252 -17.91 -14.30 -3.49
CA ILE A 252 -18.18 -12.93 -3.94
C ILE A 252 -18.87 -12.97 -5.31
N SER A 253 -19.91 -12.16 -5.47
CA SER A 253 -20.60 -12.07 -6.76
C SER A 253 -19.63 -11.72 -7.90
N PRO A 254 -19.58 -12.49 -9.01
CA PRO A 254 -18.70 -12.19 -10.16
C PRO A 254 -18.94 -10.80 -10.74
N TRP A 255 -20.17 -10.31 -10.68
CA TRP A 255 -20.52 -8.95 -11.09
C TRP A 255 -19.87 -7.90 -10.22
N THR A 256 -19.77 -8.14 -8.92
CA THR A 256 -19.13 -7.23 -7.98
C THR A 256 -17.61 -7.22 -8.19
N ILE A 257 -17.00 -8.39 -8.42
CA ILE A 257 -15.58 -8.50 -8.80
C ILE A 257 -15.30 -7.68 -10.07
N LEU A 258 -16.10 -7.91 -11.12
CA LEU A 258 -15.98 -7.20 -12.40
C LEU A 258 -16.18 -5.69 -12.24
N PHE A 259 -17.22 -5.27 -11.51
CA PHE A 259 -17.51 -3.87 -11.27
C PHE A 259 -16.38 -3.18 -10.50
N CYS A 260 -15.89 -3.78 -9.42
CA CYS A 260 -14.75 -3.28 -8.66
C CYS A 260 -13.50 -3.14 -9.53
N ALA A 261 -13.17 -4.18 -10.32
CA ALA A 261 -12.02 -4.18 -11.21
C ALA A 261 -12.11 -3.09 -12.29
N LEU A 262 -13.29 -2.92 -12.90
CA LEU A 262 -13.52 -1.89 -13.93
C LEU A 262 -13.47 -0.48 -13.36
N VAL A 263 -14.11 -0.22 -12.21
CA VAL A 263 -14.13 1.11 -11.60
C VAL A 263 -12.74 1.50 -11.10
N LEU A 264 -12.09 0.63 -10.31
CA LEU A 264 -10.78 0.93 -9.74
C LEU A 264 -9.69 0.91 -10.82
N GLY A 265 -9.71 -0.06 -11.72
CA GLY A 265 -8.81 -0.10 -12.87
C GLY A 265 -8.98 1.11 -13.79
N GLY A 266 -10.22 1.50 -14.10
CA GLY A 266 -10.53 2.69 -14.87
C GLY A 266 -10.04 3.98 -14.20
N CYS A 267 -10.27 4.13 -12.90
CA CYS A 267 -9.76 5.26 -12.11
C CYS A 267 -8.23 5.30 -12.12
N TYR A 268 -7.57 4.15 -11.95
CA TYR A 268 -6.12 4.05 -11.99
C TYR A 268 -5.58 4.45 -13.36
N VAL A 269 -6.08 3.86 -14.45
CA VAL A 269 -5.62 4.17 -15.82
C VAL A 269 -5.83 5.65 -16.14
N LEU A 270 -7.00 6.21 -15.79
CA LEU A 270 -7.31 7.62 -16.03
C LEU A 270 -6.36 8.55 -15.25
N THR A 271 -6.24 8.35 -13.94
CA THR A 271 -5.38 9.20 -13.08
C THR A 271 -3.91 9.06 -13.46
N ALA A 272 -3.45 7.84 -13.72
CA ALA A 272 -2.09 7.54 -14.15
C ALA A 272 -1.75 8.22 -15.50
N SER A 273 -2.65 8.12 -16.48
CA SER A 273 -2.45 8.70 -17.81
C SER A 273 -2.45 10.22 -17.76
N LEU A 274 -3.35 10.82 -16.97
CA LEU A 274 -3.38 12.27 -16.74
C LEU A 274 -2.11 12.75 -16.05
N LEU A 275 -1.65 12.05 -15.00
CA LEU A 275 -0.39 12.38 -14.34
C LEU A 275 0.79 12.27 -15.31
N TRP A 276 0.90 11.17 -16.06
CA TRP A 276 1.96 10.99 -17.04
C TRP A 276 2.00 12.10 -18.09
N ALA A 277 0.84 12.51 -18.61
CA ALA A 277 0.73 13.63 -19.55
C ALA A 277 1.18 14.95 -18.94
N ARG A 278 0.71 15.27 -17.73
CA ARG A 278 1.03 16.53 -17.01
C ARG A 278 2.49 16.60 -16.57
N LEU A 279 3.15 15.46 -16.38
CA LEU A 279 4.60 15.41 -16.14
C LEU A 279 5.44 15.54 -17.43
N GLY A 280 4.81 15.70 -18.60
CA GLY A 280 5.49 15.88 -19.89
C GLY A 280 5.91 14.58 -20.54
N HIS A 281 5.14 13.51 -20.37
CA HIS A 281 5.35 12.19 -20.98
C HIS A 281 6.75 11.59 -20.78
N PRO A 282 7.27 11.50 -19.55
CA PRO A 282 8.60 10.95 -19.32
C PRO A 282 8.70 9.51 -19.83
N ARG A 283 9.72 9.23 -20.64
CA ARG A 283 10.14 7.89 -21.11
C ARG A 283 8.95 6.94 -21.39
N ARG A 284 8.15 7.29 -22.40
CA ARG A 284 6.87 6.63 -22.78
C ARG A 284 6.82 5.12 -22.56
N TYR A 285 7.75 4.36 -23.15
CA TYR A 285 7.74 2.89 -23.06
C TYR A 285 7.87 2.37 -21.62
N TRP A 286 8.77 2.97 -20.82
CA TRP A 286 8.96 2.59 -19.42
C TRP A 286 7.78 2.99 -18.55
N ALA A 287 7.21 4.18 -18.78
CA ALA A 287 6.03 4.62 -18.05
C ALA A 287 4.84 3.68 -18.26
N LEU A 288 4.54 3.33 -19.52
CA LEU A 288 3.46 2.39 -19.85
C LEU A 288 3.72 1.00 -19.27
N ALA A 289 4.94 0.47 -19.39
CA ALA A 289 5.29 -0.84 -18.84
C ALA A 289 5.08 -0.90 -17.32
N LEU A 290 5.52 0.12 -16.58
CA LEU A 290 5.33 0.18 -15.12
C LEU A 290 3.86 0.38 -14.74
N MET A 291 3.14 1.25 -15.46
CA MET A 291 1.70 1.45 -15.24
C MET A 291 0.94 0.14 -15.40
N SER A 292 1.20 -0.62 -16.46
CA SER A 292 0.61 -1.93 -16.72
C SER A 292 1.03 -2.96 -15.67
N LEU A 293 2.31 -3.02 -15.30
CA LEU A 293 2.81 -3.95 -14.30
C LEU A 293 2.10 -3.77 -12.95
N TYR A 294 2.00 -2.53 -12.46
CA TYR A 294 1.33 -2.25 -11.19
C TYR A 294 -0.19 -2.50 -11.26
N ALA A 295 -0.83 -2.24 -12.41
CA ALA A 295 -2.24 -2.57 -12.62
C ALA A 295 -2.48 -4.08 -12.61
N LEU A 296 -1.63 -4.87 -13.28
CA LEU A 296 -1.72 -6.33 -13.29
C LEU A 296 -1.48 -6.91 -11.90
N ALA A 297 -0.50 -6.39 -11.16
CA ALA A 297 -0.28 -6.76 -9.76
C ALA A 297 -1.52 -6.44 -8.90
N ALA A 298 -2.08 -5.24 -9.01
CA ALA A 298 -3.27 -4.88 -8.25
C ALA A 298 -4.48 -5.74 -8.59
N LEU A 299 -4.69 -6.02 -9.87
CA LEU A 299 -5.79 -6.88 -10.34
C LEU A 299 -5.65 -8.31 -9.84
N GLY A 300 -4.47 -8.92 -10.01
CA GLY A 300 -4.20 -10.29 -9.55
C GLY A 300 -4.37 -10.43 -8.04
N LEU A 301 -3.90 -9.46 -7.27
CA LEU A 301 -4.05 -9.48 -5.81
C LEU A 301 -5.47 -9.19 -5.34
N SER A 302 -6.23 -8.38 -6.09
CA SER A 302 -7.65 -8.16 -5.81
C SER A 302 -8.46 -9.45 -6.02
N ALA A 303 -8.08 -10.27 -7.01
CA ALA A 303 -8.74 -11.53 -7.32
C ALA A 303 -8.37 -12.68 -6.37
N VAL A 304 -7.29 -12.56 -5.57
CA VAL A 304 -6.84 -13.62 -4.67
C VAL A 304 -7.05 -13.27 -3.20
N GLY A 305 -6.93 -12.00 -2.82
CA GLY A 305 -6.83 -11.58 -1.42
C GLY A 305 -8.01 -10.80 -0.85
N ASP A 306 -9.15 -10.79 -1.55
CA ASP A 306 -10.40 -10.11 -1.15
C ASP A 306 -10.23 -8.66 -0.63
N ASP A 307 -9.27 -7.93 -1.19
CA ASP A 307 -9.05 -6.51 -0.86
C ASP A 307 -8.93 -5.70 -2.14
N TYR A 308 -10.07 -5.39 -2.73
CA TYR A 308 -10.13 -4.71 -4.01
C TYR A 308 -9.57 -3.30 -3.97
N ARG A 309 -9.39 -2.63 -2.82
CA ARG A 309 -9.03 -1.20 -2.81
C ARG A 309 -7.57 -0.95 -2.48
N ARG A 310 -7.05 -1.67 -1.48
CA ARG A 310 -5.70 -1.44 -0.96
C ARG A 310 -4.64 -1.70 -2.02
N TRP A 311 -4.80 -2.74 -2.84
CA TRP A 311 -3.84 -3.09 -3.88
C TRP A 311 -3.72 -2.00 -4.96
N TRP A 312 -4.84 -1.41 -5.36
CA TRP A 312 -4.85 -0.26 -6.27
C TRP A 312 -4.28 1.00 -5.62
N GLY A 313 -4.46 1.14 -4.30
CA GLY A 313 -3.74 2.08 -3.43
C GLY A 313 -2.23 2.01 -3.63
N PHE A 314 -1.64 0.84 -3.40
CA PHE A 314 -0.20 0.63 -3.54
C PHE A 314 0.28 0.78 -4.99
N ALA A 315 -0.48 0.28 -5.96
CA ALA A 315 -0.19 0.50 -7.38
C ALA A 315 -0.12 1.99 -7.73
N PHE A 316 -1.08 2.78 -7.25
CA PHE A 316 -1.12 4.22 -7.50
C PHE A 316 0.11 4.94 -6.92
N VAL A 317 0.44 4.69 -5.65
CA VAL A 317 1.59 5.35 -4.99
C VAL A 317 2.91 4.92 -5.66
N ALA A 318 3.09 3.64 -5.98
CA ALA A 318 4.27 3.15 -6.71
C ALA A 318 4.37 3.74 -8.12
N MET A 319 3.23 3.94 -8.80
CA MET A 319 3.17 4.61 -10.09
C MET A 319 3.56 6.09 -9.97
N VAL A 320 3.06 6.83 -8.97
CA VAL A 320 3.41 8.25 -8.76
C VAL A 320 4.92 8.37 -8.56
N ALA A 321 5.48 7.53 -7.68
CA ALA A 321 6.91 7.46 -7.43
C ALA A 321 7.71 7.14 -8.72
N SER A 322 7.24 6.18 -9.51
CA SER A 322 7.90 5.77 -10.75
C SER A 322 7.93 6.89 -11.79
N LEU A 323 6.81 7.61 -11.97
CA LEU A 323 6.75 8.76 -12.88
C LEU A 323 7.70 9.89 -12.45
N VAL A 324 7.79 10.15 -11.14
CA VAL A 324 8.76 11.12 -10.57
C VAL A 324 10.20 10.73 -10.90
N LEU A 325 10.56 9.46 -10.73
CA LEU A 325 11.91 8.97 -11.01
C LEU A 325 12.24 8.97 -12.51
N LEU A 326 11.29 8.55 -13.36
CA LEU A 326 11.47 8.58 -14.82
C LEU A 326 11.68 10.01 -15.34
N ARG A 327 10.97 10.99 -14.76
CA ARG A 327 11.06 12.38 -15.17
C ARG A 327 12.43 13.00 -14.92
N ARG A 328 13.09 12.63 -13.81
CA ARG A 328 14.44 13.11 -13.47
C ARG A 328 15.51 12.70 -14.46
N GLY A 329 15.32 11.58 -15.13
CA GLY A 329 16.25 11.06 -16.13
C GLY A 329 15.94 11.48 -17.57
N ALA A 330 14.94 12.34 -17.79
CA ALA A 330 14.46 12.71 -19.12
C ALA A 330 14.87 14.14 -19.49
N VAL A 331 15.46 14.31 -20.69
CA VAL A 331 15.62 15.62 -21.33
C VAL A 331 14.24 16.18 -21.62
N THR A 332 13.98 17.42 -21.21
CA THR A 332 12.76 18.15 -21.54
C THR A 332 12.67 18.36 -23.04
N ILE A 333 11.78 17.63 -23.72
CA ILE A 333 11.30 18.05 -25.04
C ILE A 333 10.05 18.89 -24.76
N PRO A 334 10.06 20.20 -25.06
CA PRO A 334 8.87 21.02 -24.92
C PRO A 334 7.75 20.41 -25.76
N ALA A 335 6.63 20.08 -25.15
CA ALA A 335 5.45 19.69 -25.91
C ALA A 335 5.05 20.85 -26.84
N PRO A 336 4.64 20.59 -28.10
CA PRO A 336 4.13 21.64 -28.97
C PRO A 336 2.98 22.37 -28.28
N ARG A 337 2.99 23.71 -28.35
CA ARG A 337 2.10 24.68 -27.68
C ARG A 337 0.61 24.61 -28.11
N HIS A 338 0.14 23.48 -28.63
CA HIS A 338 -1.29 23.23 -28.77
C HIS A 338 -1.83 22.60 -27.50
N ALA A 339 -1.73 23.34 -26.39
CA ALA A 339 -2.35 22.96 -25.15
C ALA A 339 -3.85 23.25 -25.26
N GLU A 340 -4.65 22.24 -25.67
CA GLU A 340 -6.03 22.22 -25.20
C GLU A 340 -5.97 22.45 -23.68
N PRO A 341 -6.77 23.38 -23.13
CA PRO A 341 -6.82 23.56 -21.69
C PRO A 341 -7.06 22.18 -21.06
N PRO A 342 -6.48 21.88 -19.88
CA PRO A 342 -6.88 20.69 -19.14
C PRO A 342 -8.39 20.68 -19.14
N ARG A 343 -9.03 19.69 -19.76
CA ARG A 343 -10.49 19.60 -19.81
C ARG A 343 -10.90 19.59 -18.34
N ARG A 344 -11.27 20.75 -17.80
CA ARG A 344 -11.56 20.95 -16.37
C ARG A 344 -12.62 19.94 -15.92
N ARG A 345 -13.45 19.52 -16.87
CA ARG A 345 -14.41 18.41 -16.82
C ARG A 345 -13.80 17.06 -16.42
N LEU A 346 -12.62 16.66 -16.93
CA LEU A 346 -11.95 15.40 -16.57
C LEU A 346 -11.34 15.44 -15.17
N VAL A 347 -10.74 16.58 -14.78
CA VAL A 347 -10.24 16.77 -13.41
C VAL A 347 -11.41 16.81 -12.43
N ALA A 348 -12.46 17.57 -12.75
CA ALA A 348 -13.69 17.61 -11.96
C ALA A 348 -14.37 16.24 -11.89
N ALA A 349 -14.39 15.46 -12.98
CA ALA A 349 -14.91 14.09 -12.98
C ALA A 349 -14.06 13.16 -12.11
N ALA A 350 -12.73 13.23 -12.21
CA ALA A 350 -11.84 12.45 -11.33
C ALA A 350 -12.07 12.81 -9.85
N LEU A 351 -12.17 14.10 -9.52
CA LEU A 351 -12.47 14.57 -8.17
C LEU A 351 -13.86 14.16 -7.69
N LEU A 352 -14.87 14.19 -8.56
CA LEU A 352 -16.24 13.74 -8.26
C LEU A 352 -16.30 12.23 -8.04
N VAL A 353 -15.57 11.44 -8.83
CA VAL A 353 -15.46 9.99 -8.65
C VAL A 353 -14.75 9.69 -7.33
N SER A 354 -13.66 10.39 -7.00
CA SER A 354 -13.01 10.25 -5.69
C SER A 354 -13.93 10.59 -4.52
N ALA A 355 -14.69 11.69 -4.64
CA ALA A 355 -15.67 12.08 -3.63
C ALA A 355 -16.81 11.05 -3.52
N ALA A 356 -17.27 10.51 -4.64
CA ALA A 356 -18.30 9.46 -4.67
C ALA A 356 -17.79 8.15 -4.05
N MET A 357 -16.56 7.73 -4.33
CA MET A 357 -15.97 6.52 -3.74
C MET A 357 -15.66 6.66 -2.25
N ALA A 358 -15.41 7.88 -1.77
CA ALA A 358 -15.29 8.19 -0.34
C ALA A 358 -16.65 8.10 0.39
N LEU A 359 -17.75 8.48 -0.28
CA LEU A 359 -19.10 8.51 0.28
C LEU A 359 -19.85 7.17 0.13
N PHE A 360 -19.59 6.44 -0.95
CA PHE A 360 -20.17 5.14 -1.27
C PHE A 360 -19.05 4.12 -1.41
N PRO A 361 -18.55 3.59 -0.29
CA PRO A 361 -17.54 2.56 -0.33
C PRO A 361 -18.12 1.35 -1.08
N ILE A 362 -17.57 1.03 -2.27
CA ILE A 362 -17.91 -0.17 -3.04
C ILE A 362 -17.45 -1.39 -2.24
N TRP A 363 -18.32 -1.92 -1.39
CA TRP A 363 -18.06 -3.15 -0.67
C TRP A 363 -18.48 -4.33 -1.54
N PRO A 364 -17.67 -5.40 -1.59
CA PRO A 364 -18.16 -6.64 -2.17
C PRO A 364 -19.47 -7.04 -1.48
N THR A 365 -20.48 -7.39 -2.27
CA THR A 365 -21.66 -8.09 -1.77
C THR A 365 -21.34 -9.57 -1.87
N TRP A 366 -21.35 -10.27 -0.74
CA TRP A 366 -21.21 -11.71 -0.73
C TRP A 366 -22.57 -12.34 -1.03
N ASP A 367 -22.59 -13.25 -2.01
CA ASP A 367 -23.80 -14.02 -2.35
C ASP A 367 -23.99 -15.21 -1.38
N GLN A 368 -22.96 -15.50 -0.58
CA GLN A 368 -22.95 -16.50 0.50
C GLN A 368 -22.44 -15.86 1.79
N PRO A 369 -22.81 -16.33 3.00
CA PRO A 369 -22.22 -15.82 4.23
C PRO A 369 -20.70 -15.97 4.18
N ALA A 370 -19.97 -14.87 4.43
CA ALA A 370 -18.52 -14.86 4.43
C ALA A 370 -18.00 -15.87 5.47
N THR A 371 -17.47 -17.00 5.01
CA THR A 371 -16.77 -17.95 5.86
C THR A 371 -15.35 -17.42 6.07
N GLY A 372 -15.18 -16.61 7.11
CA GLY A 372 -13.84 -16.22 7.55
C GLY A 372 -13.15 -17.43 8.18
N ALA A 373 -11.91 -17.74 7.77
CA ALA A 373 -11.19 -18.92 8.25
C ALA A 373 -10.71 -18.70 9.71
N SER A 374 -11.57 -19.05 10.65
CA SER A 374 -11.25 -19.11 12.07
C SER A 374 -10.32 -20.31 12.35
N ILE A 375 -9.65 -20.33 13.50
CA ILE A 375 -8.77 -21.47 13.84
C ILE A 375 -9.58 -22.77 13.92
N ASP A 376 -10.80 -22.71 14.44
CA ASP A 376 -11.66 -23.89 14.56
C ASP A 376 -12.05 -24.47 13.18
N GLN A 377 -12.16 -23.63 12.14
CA GLN A 377 -12.38 -24.08 10.77
C GLN A 377 -11.11 -24.66 10.14
N ILE A 378 -9.94 -24.06 10.40
CA ILE A 378 -8.65 -24.57 9.92
C ILE A 378 -8.36 -25.96 10.53
N GLN A 379 -8.81 -26.24 11.75
CA GLN A 379 -8.64 -27.56 12.39
C GLN A 379 -9.50 -28.68 11.79
N GLN A 380 -10.59 -28.34 11.10
CA GLN A 380 -11.54 -29.33 10.55
C GLN A 380 -11.11 -29.86 9.18
N HIS A 381 -10.10 -29.23 8.56
CA HIS A 381 -9.53 -29.56 7.27
C HIS A 381 -8.07 -29.98 7.42
#